data_AF-A0AAD8S0J0-F1
#
_entry.id   AF-A0AAD8S0J0-F1
#
_cell.length_a   1.000
_cell.length_b   1.000
_cell.length_c   1.000
_cell.angle_alpha   90.00
_cell.angle_beta   90.00
_cell.angle_gamma   90.00
#
_symmetry.space_group_name_H-M   'P 1'
#
loop_
_entity.id
_entity.type
_entity.pdbx_description
1 polymer ?
#
loop_
_entity_poly.entity_id
_entity_poly.type
_entity_poly.pdbx_seq_one_letter_code
_entity_poly.pdbx_strand_id
1 'polypeptide(L)'
;MKSRPPQRPRGSRTAYPLALILSPTRELSVQIHEEAKKFAYQTGVKACVAYGGAPIHHQVVVATFVTWLGWFIPGQLHLYPQQWIPEAMDSFELALQFGISILVVACPCALGLATPTAVMAATGKGASLGVLIKGGNALQKAHKIKTIIFDKTGTLTIGKPSVVQTKIFSKILLLELCDLTASAEIEDGSAGLR
;
A
#
# COMPACT_ATOMS: atom_id res chain seq x y z
N MET A 1 23.30 35.35 -0.70
CA MET A 1 23.90 34.32 0.18
C MET A 1 22.79 33.32 0.55
N LYS A 2 22.69 32.16 -0.12
CA LYS A 2 21.66 31.14 0.20
C LYS A 2 22.12 30.35 1.43
N SER A 3 21.43 30.51 2.56
CA SER A 3 21.64 29.67 3.74
C SER A 3 21.21 28.23 3.43
N ARG A 4 22.13 27.27 3.63
CA ARG A 4 21.82 25.85 3.50
C ARG A 4 20.84 25.46 4.62
N PRO A 5 19.81 24.64 4.35
CA PRO A 5 18.92 24.17 5.39
C PRO A 5 19.70 23.37 6.44
N PRO A 6 19.31 23.43 7.73
CA PRO A 6 20.02 22.75 8.81
C PRO A 6 20.05 21.24 8.56
N GLN A 7 21.26 20.67 8.49
CA GLN A 7 21.42 19.23 8.40
C GLN A 7 21.02 18.61 9.74
N ARG A 8 19.97 17.77 9.74
CA ARG A 8 19.56 17.02 10.94
C ARG A 8 20.70 16.09 11.38
N PRO A 9 21.00 16.00 12.69
CA PRO A 9 22.07 15.15 13.19
C PRO A 9 21.76 13.68 12.87
N ARG A 10 22.70 13.00 12.21
CA ARG A 10 22.68 11.54 12.04
C ARG A 10 23.03 10.87 13.37
N GLY A 11 22.09 10.84 14.31
CA GLY A 11 22.21 10.03 15.51
C GLY A 11 22.04 8.55 15.16
N SER A 12 22.97 7.70 15.60
CA SER A 12 22.83 6.25 15.53
C SER A 12 21.72 5.80 16.49
N ARG A 13 20.47 5.82 16.02
CA ARG A 13 19.38 5.15 16.74
C ARG A 13 19.56 3.65 16.54
N THR A 14 20.09 2.98 17.56
CA THR A 14 19.97 1.53 17.74
C THR A 14 18.47 1.21 17.83
N ALA A 15 17.90 0.77 16.71
CA ALA A 15 16.50 0.38 16.64
C ALA A 15 16.41 -1.08 17.10
N TYR A 16 15.83 -1.31 18.27
CA TYR A 16 15.48 -2.66 18.72
C TYR A 16 14.30 -3.18 17.88
N PRO A 17 14.26 -4.48 17.54
CA PRO A 17 13.15 -5.04 16.78
C PRO A 17 11.86 -4.91 17.60
N LEU A 18 10.94 -4.05 17.14
CA LEU A 18 9.65 -3.81 17.81
C LEU A 18 8.62 -4.90 17.48
N ALA A 19 8.83 -5.66 16.41
CA ALA A 19 8.00 -6.77 15.98
C ALA A 19 8.81 -7.74 15.09
N LEU A 20 8.65 -9.04 15.31
CA LEU A 20 9.22 -10.10 14.47
C LEU A 20 8.06 -10.85 13.81
N ILE A 21 8.00 -10.83 12.47
CA ILE A 21 7.00 -11.57 11.69
C ILE A 21 7.70 -12.76 11.07
N LEU A 22 7.39 -13.97 11.55
CA LEU A 22 7.82 -15.21 10.92
C LEU A 22 6.88 -15.50 9.75
N SER A 23 7.46 -15.73 8.57
CA SER A 23 6.73 -16.11 7.36
C SER A 23 7.25 -17.45 6.85
N PRO A 24 6.38 -18.36 6.40
CA PRO A 24 6.76 -19.73 6.05
C PRO A 24 7.54 -19.82 4.73
N THR A 25 7.52 -18.77 3.90
CA THR A 25 8.12 -18.80 2.56
C THR A 25 8.79 -17.47 2.22
N ARG A 26 9.88 -17.53 1.45
CA ARG A 26 10.70 -16.39 1.02
C ARG A 26 9.87 -15.30 0.33
N GLU A 27 8.97 -15.69 -0.57
CA GLU A 27 8.16 -14.78 -1.39
C GLU A 27 7.21 -14.01 -0.50
N LEU A 28 6.59 -14.71 0.47
CA LEU A 28 5.74 -14.07 1.48
C LEU A 28 6.58 -13.14 2.37
N SER A 29 7.80 -13.54 2.76
CA SER A 29 8.73 -12.67 3.50
C SER A 29 9.06 -11.40 2.74
N VAL A 30 9.40 -11.52 1.45
CA VAL A 30 9.77 -10.42 0.57
C VAL A 30 8.57 -9.49 0.37
N GLN A 31 7.37 -10.03 0.21
CA GLN A 31 6.16 -9.21 0.02
C GLN A 31 5.71 -8.52 1.30
N ILE A 32 5.77 -9.20 2.44
CA ILE A 32 5.59 -8.57 3.75
C ILE A 32 6.62 -7.47 3.94
N HIS A 33 7.88 -7.70 3.57
CA HIS A 33 8.93 -6.69 3.66
C HIS A 33 8.66 -5.48 2.76
N GLU A 34 8.30 -5.69 1.50
CA GLU A 34 8.02 -4.59 0.56
C GLU A 34 6.80 -3.76 0.99
N GLU A 35 5.74 -4.38 1.50
CA GLU A 35 4.63 -3.61 2.05
C GLU A 35 4.98 -2.96 3.39
N ALA A 36 5.64 -3.67 4.30
CA ALA A 36 6.09 -3.09 5.56
C ALA A 36 7.01 -1.89 5.35
N LYS A 37 7.84 -1.91 4.29
CA LYS A 37 8.72 -0.79 3.93
C LYS A 37 7.96 0.42 3.41
N LYS A 38 6.86 0.22 2.67
CA LYS A 38 5.94 1.30 2.29
C LYS A 38 5.25 1.92 3.50
N PHE A 39 4.86 1.10 4.48
CA PHE A 39 4.25 1.57 5.73
C PHE A 39 5.27 2.23 6.68
N ALA A 40 6.51 1.76 6.72
CA ALA A 40 7.54 2.25 7.63
C ALA A 40 8.23 3.54 7.13
N TYR A 41 7.98 3.97 5.89
CA TYR A 41 8.52 5.20 5.35
C TYR A 41 7.95 6.40 6.14
N GLN A 42 8.81 7.08 6.91
CA GLN A 42 8.54 8.21 7.83
C GLN A 42 8.18 7.88 9.30
N THR A 43 7.94 6.61 9.67
CA THR A 43 7.66 6.25 11.08
C THR A 43 8.93 6.07 11.92
N GLY A 44 10.11 6.09 11.30
CA GLY A 44 11.40 5.84 11.95
C GLY A 44 11.69 4.38 12.25
N VAL A 45 10.76 3.47 11.90
CA VAL A 45 10.90 2.02 12.04
C VAL A 45 11.70 1.48 10.84
N LYS A 46 12.70 0.64 11.10
CA LYS A 46 13.42 -0.08 10.04
C LYS A 46 12.87 -1.50 9.95
N ALA A 47 12.22 -1.80 8.84
CA ALA A 47 11.86 -3.18 8.51
C ALA A 47 13.11 -3.90 8.01
N CYS A 48 13.47 -5.01 8.65
CA CYS A 48 14.53 -5.91 8.21
C CYS A 48 13.90 -7.27 7.91
N VAL A 49 14.29 -7.90 6.81
CA VAL A 49 13.85 -9.26 6.47
C VAL A 49 15.07 -10.15 6.39
N ALA A 50 15.02 -11.28 7.08
CA ALA A 50 16.01 -12.33 6.98
C ALA A 50 15.29 -13.57 6.46
N TYR A 51 15.63 -13.99 5.26
CA TYR A 51 15.19 -15.26 4.68
C TYR A 51 16.38 -15.86 3.93
N GLY A 52 16.48 -17.18 3.91
CA GLY A 52 17.43 -17.93 3.09
C GLY A 52 16.66 -18.90 2.21
N GLY A 53 16.79 -18.81 0.88
CA GLY A 53 16.14 -19.76 -0.02
C GLY A 53 16.16 -19.35 -1.50
N ALA A 54 16.32 -20.34 -2.39
CA ALA A 54 16.21 -20.21 -3.84
C ALA A 54 14.71 -20.08 -4.29
N PRO A 55 14.39 -19.88 -5.59
CA PRO A 55 13.04 -19.49 -6.04
C PRO A 55 11.96 -20.58 -5.83
N ILE A 56 10.81 -20.22 -5.25
CA ILE A 56 9.80 -21.18 -4.78
C ILE A 56 9.06 -21.94 -5.87
N HIS A 57 8.88 -21.34 -7.06
CA HIS A 57 8.09 -21.97 -8.11
C HIS A 57 8.69 -23.31 -8.55
N HIS A 58 10.01 -23.33 -8.78
CA HIS A 58 10.70 -24.56 -9.14
C HIS A 58 10.88 -25.47 -7.92
N GLN A 59 11.06 -24.90 -6.72
CA GLN A 59 11.22 -25.67 -5.50
C GLN A 59 9.95 -26.42 -5.09
N VAL A 60 8.76 -25.83 -5.21
CA VAL A 60 7.49 -26.50 -4.87
C VAL A 60 7.25 -27.65 -5.83
N VAL A 61 7.42 -27.44 -7.14
CA VAL A 61 7.26 -28.50 -8.14
C VAL A 61 8.25 -29.64 -7.89
N VAL A 62 9.53 -29.32 -7.65
CA VAL A 62 10.56 -30.33 -7.35
C VAL A 62 10.29 -31.02 -6.02
N ALA A 63 9.90 -30.31 -4.97
CA ALA A 63 9.60 -30.90 -3.66
C ALA A 63 8.39 -31.83 -3.72
N THR A 64 7.33 -31.46 -4.44
CA THR A 64 6.16 -32.33 -4.66
C THR A 64 6.57 -33.59 -5.43
N PHE A 65 7.34 -33.46 -6.52
CA PHE A 65 7.81 -34.62 -7.29
C PHE A 65 8.77 -35.53 -6.50
N VAL A 66 9.69 -34.94 -5.73
CA VAL A 66 10.66 -35.68 -4.90
C VAL A 66 9.94 -36.38 -3.74
N THR A 67 8.95 -35.72 -3.12
CA THR A 67 8.13 -36.36 -2.07
C THR A 67 7.31 -37.49 -2.66
N TRP A 68 6.68 -37.30 -3.82
CA TRP A 68 5.93 -38.36 -4.50
C TRP A 68 6.83 -39.55 -4.86
N LEU A 69 7.98 -39.33 -5.52
CA LEU A 69 8.94 -40.40 -5.85
C LEU A 69 9.52 -41.07 -4.60
N GLY A 70 9.82 -40.29 -3.56
CA GLY A 70 10.37 -40.78 -2.29
C GLY A 70 9.41 -41.69 -1.52
N TRP A 71 8.10 -41.48 -1.65
CA TRP A 71 7.05 -42.35 -1.07
C TRP A 71 6.49 -43.38 -2.06
N PHE A 72 6.77 -43.26 -3.35
CA PHE A 72 6.34 -44.23 -4.36
C PHE A 72 7.35 -45.39 -4.51
N ILE A 73 8.65 -45.07 -4.56
CA ILE A 73 9.72 -46.05 -4.80
C ILE A 73 9.79 -47.12 -3.71
N PRO A 74 9.86 -46.79 -2.39
CA PRO A 74 9.90 -47.82 -1.37
C PRO A 74 8.56 -48.58 -1.18
N GLY A 75 7.47 -48.11 -1.81
CA GLY A 75 6.15 -48.75 -1.78
C GLY A 75 6.00 -49.82 -2.81
N GLN A 76 6.52 -49.58 -4.01
CA GLN A 76 6.67 -50.67 -4.97
C GLN A 76 7.66 -51.74 -4.47
N LEU A 77 8.67 -51.34 -3.68
CA LEU A 77 9.66 -52.26 -3.12
C LEU A 77 9.22 -52.96 -1.81
N HIS A 78 7.98 -52.74 -1.32
CA HIS A 78 7.48 -53.34 -0.07
C HIS A 78 8.39 -53.12 1.16
N LEU A 79 9.18 -52.04 1.16
CA LEU A 79 10.12 -51.72 2.25
C LEU A 79 9.43 -51.07 3.46
N TYR A 80 8.12 -50.80 3.37
CA TYR A 80 7.33 -50.22 4.45
C TYR A 80 6.87 -51.29 5.43
N PRO A 81 6.99 -51.05 6.74
CA PRO A 81 6.25 -51.83 7.72
C PRO A 81 4.75 -51.70 7.44
N GLN A 82 4.05 -52.82 7.22
CA GLN A 82 2.59 -52.87 6.95
C GLN A 82 1.76 -52.11 7.99
N GLN A 83 2.28 -51.93 9.20
CA GLN A 83 1.72 -51.14 10.30
C GLN A 83 1.60 -49.62 10.03
N TRP A 84 2.27 -49.07 9.01
CA TRP A 84 2.20 -47.64 8.66
C TRP A 84 1.16 -47.32 7.59
N ILE A 85 0.69 -48.34 6.86
CA ILE A 85 -0.33 -48.19 5.84
C ILE A 85 -1.66 -48.50 6.52
N PRO A 86 -2.60 -47.54 6.60
CA PRO A 86 -3.93 -47.84 7.11
C PRO A 86 -4.55 -48.95 6.25
N GLU A 87 -5.17 -49.96 6.86
CA GLU A 87 -5.72 -51.15 6.15
C GLU A 87 -6.73 -50.81 5.05
N ALA A 88 -7.22 -49.57 5.00
CA ALA A 88 -8.16 -49.05 4.01
C ALA A 88 -7.52 -48.38 2.77
N MET A 89 -6.18 -48.29 2.67
CA MET A 89 -5.49 -47.43 1.68
C MET A 89 -4.33 -48.15 0.98
N ASP A 90 -4.11 -47.85 -0.31
CA ASP A 90 -2.95 -48.36 -1.07
C ASP A 90 -1.76 -47.38 -1.01
N SER A 91 -0.55 -47.87 -1.29
CA SER A 91 0.70 -47.08 -1.29
C SER A 91 0.65 -45.88 -2.25
N PHE A 92 -0.08 -46.01 -3.36
CA PHE A 92 -0.32 -44.92 -4.30
C PHE A 92 -1.19 -43.80 -3.70
N GLU A 93 -2.23 -44.18 -2.95
CA GLU A 93 -3.18 -43.25 -2.35
C GLU A 93 -2.52 -42.40 -1.26
N LEU A 94 -1.65 -43.03 -0.45
CA LEU A 94 -0.82 -42.34 0.55
C LEU A 94 0.15 -41.32 -0.10
N ALA A 95 0.86 -41.71 -1.16
CA ALA A 95 1.79 -40.83 -1.86
C ALA A 95 1.06 -39.64 -2.53
N LEU A 96 -0.14 -39.87 -3.06
CA LEU A 96 -0.97 -38.84 -3.67
C LEU A 96 -1.51 -37.85 -2.61
N GLN A 97 -1.89 -38.32 -1.43
CA GLN A 97 -2.33 -37.48 -0.32
C GLN A 97 -1.23 -36.52 0.18
N PHE A 98 0.01 -37.00 0.31
CA PHE A 98 1.15 -36.13 0.63
C PHE A 98 1.44 -35.10 -0.47
N GLY A 99 1.33 -35.48 -1.75
CA GLY A 99 1.48 -34.56 -2.87
C GLY A 99 0.44 -33.43 -2.87
N ILE A 100 -0.84 -33.76 -2.65
CA ILE A 100 -1.92 -32.77 -2.56
C ILE A 100 -1.72 -31.85 -1.35
N SER A 101 -1.29 -32.40 -0.21
CA SER A 101 -1.04 -31.60 0.99
C SER A 101 0.00 -30.50 0.75
N ILE A 102 1.10 -30.83 0.07
CA ILE A 102 2.15 -29.85 -0.28
C ILE A 102 1.64 -28.82 -1.28
N LEU A 103 0.86 -29.24 -2.28
CA LEU A 103 0.25 -28.34 -3.26
C LEU A 103 -0.70 -27.32 -2.60
N VAL A 104 -1.53 -27.77 -1.65
CA VAL A 104 -2.46 -26.91 -0.91
C VAL A 104 -1.71 -25.94 0.00
N VAL A 105 -0.68 -26.39 0.72
CA VAL A 105 0.15 -25.53 1.58
C VAL A 105 0.91 -24.49 0.75
N ALA A 106 1.30 -24.80 -0.49
CA ALA A 106 1.96 -23.87 -1.39
C ALA A 106 1.02 -22.79 -1.97
N CYS A 107 -0.30 -22.93 -1.82
CA CYS A 107 -1.27 -22.01 -2.42
C CYS A 107 -1.17 -20.62 -1.76
N PRO A 108 -0.82 -19.55 -2.50
CA PRO A 108 -0.53 -18.23 -1.94
C PRO A 108 -1.79 -17.42 -1.62
N CYS A 109 -2.86 -18.03 -1.11
CA CYS A 109 -4.17 -17.39 -0.91
C CYS A 109 -4.09 -16.12 -0.03
N ALA A 110 -3.27 -16.17 1.03
CA ALA A 110 -3.05 -15.02 1.91
C ALA A 110 -2.42 -13.82 1.18
N LEU A 111 -1.56 -14.11 0.20
CA LEU A 111 -0.88 -13.08 -0.57
C LEU A 111 -1.82 -12.36 -1.54
N GLY A 112 -2.68 -13.13 -2.23
CA GLY A 112 -3.66 -12.57 -3.16
C GLY A 112 -4.65 -11.63 -2.47
N LEU A 113 -4.98 -11.90 -1.21
CA LEU A 113 -5.90 -11.09 -0.41
C LEU A 113 -5.25 -9.94 0.35
N ALA A 114 -3.93 -9.96 0.56
CA ALA A 114 -3.24 -8.91 1.31
C ALA A 114 -3.43 -7.52 0.71
N THR A 115 -3.22 -7.39 -0.61
CA THR A 115 -3.32 -6.11 -1.33
C THR A 115 -4.74 -5.51 -1.33
N PRO A 116 -5.81 -6.24 -1.72
CA PRO A 116 -7.16 -5.68 -1.71
C PRO A 116 -7.63 -5.33 -0.28
N THR A 117 -7.25 -6.12 0.72
CA THR A 117 -7.60 -5.84 2.13
C THR A 117 -6.93 -4.57 2.64
N ALA A 118 -5.63 -4.40 2.36
CA ALA A 118 -4.89 -3.19 2.73
C ALA A 118 -5.44 -1.93 2.03
N VAL A 119 -5.75 -2.02 0.73
CA VAL A 119 -6.35 -0.92 -0.03
C VAL A 119 -7.72 -0.55 0.56
N MET A 120 -8.58 -1.53 0.80
CA MET A 120 -9.94 -1.29 1.31
C MET A 120 -9.91 -0.62 2.69
N ALA A 121 -9.08 -1.12 3.61
CA ALA A 121 -8.89 -0.54 4.93
C ALA A 121 -8.34 0.90 4.86
N ALA A 122 -7.33 1.13 4.03
CA ALA A 122 -6.73 2.46 3.85
C ALA A 122 -7.71 3.46 3.23
N THR A 123 -8.51 3.05 2.23
CA THR A 123 -9.54 3.92 1.65
C THR A 123 -10.66 4.24 2.64
N GLY A 124 -11.07 3.27 3.47
CA GLY A 124 -12.06 3.50 4.53
C GLY A 124 -11.55 4.50 5.55
N LYS A 125 -10.27 4.38 5.96
CA LYS A 125 -9.64 5.35 6.84
C LYS A 125 -9.50 6.73 6.19
N GLY A 126 -9.13 6.81 4.91
CA GLY A 126 -9.06 8.05 4.15
C GLY A 126 -10.42 8.77 4.10
N ALA A 127 -11.50 8.03 3.86
CA ALA A 127 -12.85 8.58 3.85
C ALA A 127 -13.24 9.18 5.21
N SER A 128 -12.86 8.54 6.33
CA SER A 128 -13.07 9.10 7.68
C SER A 128 -12.31 10.41 7.94
N LEU A 129 -11.27 10.70 7.16
CA LEU A 129 -10.49 11.94 7.21
C LEU A 129 -10.93 12.96 6.15
N GLY A 130 -12.03 12.71 5.44
CA GLY A 130 -12.53 13.58 4.37
C GLY A 130 -11.78 13.46 3.04
N VAL A 131 -10.92 12.44 2.88
CA VAL A 131 -10.15 12.19 1.65
C VAL A 131 -10.75 11.02 0.89
N LEU A 132 -11.45 11.30 -0.21
CA LEU A 132 -12.02 10.27 -1.06
C LEU A 132 -11.02 9.81 -2.12
N ILE A 133 -10.55 8.56 -2.02
CA ILE A 133 -9.56 7.99 -2.94
C ILE A 133 -10.26 7.03 -3.91
N LYS A 134 -10.25 7.38 -5.20
CA LYS A 134 -10.91 6.59 -6.25
C LYS A 134 -10.03 5.43 -6.71
N GLY A 135 -10.22 4.26 -6.10
CA GLY A 135 -9.57 2.99 -6.47
C GLY A 135 -8.17 2.79 -5.89
N GLY A 136 -7.67 1.54 -5.95
CA GLY A 136 -6.39 1.15 -5.34
C GLY A 136 -5.14 1.70 -6.03
N ASN A 137 -5.19 1.88 -7.36
CA ASN A 137 -4.06 2.41 -8.12
C ASN A 137 -3.69 3.85 -7.73
N ALA A 138 -4.68 4.68 -7.40
CA ALA A 138 -4.45 6.04 -6.94
C ALA A 138 -3.73 6.04 -5.59
N LEU A 139 -4.18 5.20 -4.65
CA LEU A 139 -3.55 5.05 -3.33
C LEU A 139 -2.10 4.54 -3.43
N GLN A 140 -1.85 3.53 -4.27
CA GLN A 140 -0.50 2.99 -4.47
C GLN A 140 0.45 4.00 -5.13
N LYS A 141 -0.05 4.80 -6.08
CA LYS A 141 0.74 5.86 -6.72
C LYS A 141 0.98 7.04 -5.79
N ALA A 142 0.06 7.35 -4.87
CA ALA A 142 0.17 8.47 -3.95
C ALA A 142 1.45 8.42 -3.09
N HIS A 143 1.88 7.23 -2.65
CA HIS A 143 3.16 7.05 -1.95
C HIS A 143 4.36 7.55 -2.78
N LYS A 144 4.33 7.44 -4.11
CA LYS A 144 5.47 7.81 -4.98
C LYS A 144 5.51 9.31 -5.32
N ILE A 145 4.47 10.06 -4.96
CA ILE A 145 4.37 11.49 -5.27
C ILE A 145 5.39 12.25 -4.41
N LYS A 146 6.24 13.04 -5.07
CA LYS A 146 7.24 13.91 -4.41
C LYS A 146 6.88 15.40 -4.49
N THR A 147 5.99 15.74 -5.42
CA THR A 147 5.66 17.12 -5.77
C THR A 147 4.15 17.22 -5.92
N ILE A 148 3.58 18.22 -5.27
CA ILE A 148 2.15 18.52 -5.33
C ILE A 148 2.04 19.90 -5.97
N ILE A 149 1.24 19.99 -7.03
CA ILE A 149 0.91 21.26 -7.70
C ILE A 149 -0.54 21.54 -7.34
N PHE A 150 -0.77 22.68 -6.72
CA PHE A 150 -2.12 23.14 -6.40
C PHE A 150 -2.59 24.10 -7.48
N ASP A 151 -3.84 23.96 -7.90
CA ASP A 151 -4.52 25.04 -8.61
C ASP A 151 -4.80 26.21 -7.63
N LYS A 152 -4.83 27.44 -8.12
CA LYS A 152 -5.08 28.61 -7.28
C LYS A 152 -6.58 28.79 -7.04
N THR A 153 -7.34 28.88 -8.12
CA THR A 153 -8.75 29.27 -8.08
C THR A 153 -9.60 28.09 -7.62
N GLY A 154 -10.34 28.23 -6.52
CA GLY A 154 -11.23 27.17 -6.01
C GLY A 154 -10.54 26.04 -5.24
N THR A 155 -9.20 26.03 -5.18
CA THR A 155 -8.42 25.09 -4.36
C THR A 155 -7.69 25.82 -3.23
N LEU A 156 -6.81 26.78 -3.55
CA LEU A 156 -6.17 27.63 -2.53
C LEU A 156 -7.04 28.82 -2.15
N THR A 157 -7.85 29.30 -3.09
CA THR A 157 -8.80 30.40 -2.87
C THR A 157 -10.23 29.89 -2.89
N ILE A 158 -11.13 30.61 -2.23
CA ILE A 158 -12.56 30.27 -2.11
C ILE A 158 -13.28 30.38 -3.48
N GLY A 159 -12.63 30.95 -4.50
CA GLY A 159 -13.24 31.17 -5.82
C GLY A 159 -14.30 32.26 -5.84
N LYS A 160 -14.55 32.93 -4.70
CA LYS A 160 -15.44 34.10 -4.59
C LYS A 160 -14.60 35.36 -4.40
N PRO A 161 -14.57 36.30 -5.37
CA PRO A 161 -13.85 37.55 -5.22
C PRO A 161 -14.50 38.40 -4.11
N SER A 162 -13.67 39.06 -3.30
CA SER A 162 -14.10 39.96 -2.23
C SER A 162 -13.25 41.22 -2.25
N VAL A 163 -13.88 42.37 -2.01
CA VAL A 163 -13.18 43.66 -1.97
C VAL A 163 -12.38 43.72 -0.66
N VAL A 164 -11.05 43.66 -0.78
CA VAL A 164 -10.14 43.70 0.37
C VAL A 164 -9.67 45.12 0.70
N GLN A 165 -9.57 45.99 -0.31
CA GLN A 165 -9.07 47.34 -0.14
C GLN A 165 -9.66 48.29 -1.17
N THR A 166 -10.08 49.46 -0.71
CA THR A 166 -10.45 50.60 -1.55
C THR A 166 -9.51 51.76 -1.27
N LYS A 167 -9.05 52.45 -2.32
CA LYS A 167 -8.26 53.67 -2.22
C LYS A 167 -8.92 54.75 -3.06
N ILE A 168 -9.25 55.87 -2.42
CA ILE A 168 -9.91 57.00 -3.07
C ILE A 168 -8.85 58.09 -3.31
N PHE A 169 -8.69 58.51 -4.57
CA PHE A 169 -7.74 59.57 -4.96
C PHE A 169 -8.38 60.97 -5.06
N SER A 170 -9.68 61.09 -4.77
CA SER A 170 -10.52 62.30 -4.88
C SER A 170 -11.38 62.50 -3.61
N LYS A 171 -12.02 63.67 -3.44
CA LYS A 171 -12.98 63.95 -2.35
C LYS A 171 -14.38 63.38 -2.66
N ILE A 172 -14.46 62.09 -2.98
CA ILE A 172 -15.74 61.40 -3.22
C ILE A 172 -16.07 60.58 -1.96
N LEU A 173 -17.33 60.58 -1.55
CA LEU A 173 -17.79 59.75 -0.43
C LEU A 173 -17.76 58.27 -0.83
N LEU A 174 -17.34 57.40 0.10
CA LEU A 174 -17.21 55.96 -0.14
C LEU A 174 -18.53 55.30 -0.61
N LEU A 175 -19.68 55.81 -0.13
CA LEU A 175 -21.00 55.30 -0.50
C LEU A 175 -21.35 55.57 -1.97
N GLU A 176 -21.09 56.78 -2.47
CA GLU A 176 -21.32 57.13 -3.88
C GLU A 176 -20.39 56.33 -4.81
N LEU A 177 -19.14 56.11 -4.39
CA LEU A 177 -18.20 55.27 -5.15
C LEU A 177 -18.70 53.84 -5.28
N CYS A 178 -19.14 53.22 -4.17
CA CYS A 178 -19.64 51.84 -4.18
C CYS A 178 -20.87 51.69 -5.08
N ASP A 179 -21.82 52.63 -5.03
CA ASP A 179 -23.07 52.56 -5.80
C ASP A 179 -22.82 52.71 -7.31
N LEU A 180 -21.89 53.60 -7.69
CA LEU A 180 -21.46 53.77 -9.07
C LEU A 180 -20.74 52.52 -9.60
N THR A 181 -19.80 51.96 -8.82
CA THR A 181 -19.09 50.74 -9.20
C THR A 181 -20.01 49.52 -9.25
N ALA A 182 -20.97 49.40 -8.34
CA ALA A 182 -21.95 48.32 -8.35
C ALA A 182 -22.85 48.39 -9.59
N SER A 183 -23.28 49.59 -9.99
CA SER A 183 -24.08 49.79 -11.20
C SER A 183 -23.30 49.42 -12.47
N ALA A 184 -22.01 49.75 -12.54
CA ALA A 184 -21.15 49.41 -13.68
C ALA A 184 -20.86 47.89 -13.77
N GLU A 185 -20.58 47.23 -12.64
CA GLU A 185 -20.26 45.80 -12.60
C GLU A 185 -21.47 44.89 -12.86
N ILE A 186 -22.70 45.38 -12.63
CA ILE A 186 -23.92 44.65 -12.97
C ILE A 186 -24.06 44.49 -14.50
N GLU A 187 -23.56 45.44 -15.28
CA GLU A 187 -23.66 45.45 -16.75
C GLU A 187 -22.63 44.50 -17.41
N ASP A 188 -21.48 44.25 -16.76
CA ASP A 188 -20.38 43.43 -17.26
C ASP A 188 -20.58 41.90 -17.14
N GLY A 189 -21.74 41.43 -16.63
CA GLY A 189 -22.11 40.01 -16.62
C GLY A 189 -21.26 39.08 -15.73
N SER A 190 -20.21 39.62 -15.10
CA SER A 190 -19.36 38.95 -14.11
C SER A 190 -20.09 38.64 -12.79
N ALA A 191 -21.26 39.25 -12.58
CA ALA A 191 -22.13 39.07 -11.42
C ALA A 191 -22.86 37.71 -11.35
N GLY A 192 -22.73 36.84 -12.36
CA GLY A 192 -23.40 35.53 -12.43
C GLY A 192 -22.81 34.41 -11.54
N LEU A 193 -21.75 34.67 -10.80
CA LEU A 193 -21.13 33.71 -9.86
C LEU A 193 -21.59 33.99 -8.41
N ARG A 194 -22.88 33.81 -8.10
CA ARG A 194 -23.39 33.80 -6.72
C ARG A 194 -23.40 32.39 -6.14
#